data_AF-A0A6V7JCT1-F1
#
_entry.id   AF-A0A6V7JCT1-F1
#
_cell.length_a   1.000
_cell.length_b   1.000
_cell.length_c   1.000
_cell.angle_alpha   90.00
_cell.angle_beta   90.00
_cell.angle_gamma   90.00
#
_symmetry.space_group_name_H-M   'P 1'
#
loop_
_entity.id
_entity.type
_entity.pdbx_description
1 polymer ?
#
loop_
_entity_poly.entity_id
_entity_poly.type
_entity_poly.pdbx_seq_one_letter_code
_entity_poly.pdbx_strand_id
1 'polypeptide(L)' 'ITGAGHGIGRELAIKLAEMGCIVVCWDINKDTNLETKNAVLDCGGE' A
#
# COMPACT_ATOMS: atom_id res chain seq x y z
N ILE A 1 4.07 5.58 2.36
CA ILE A 1 2.85 6.39 2.10
C ILE A 1 2.09 6.55 3.40
N THR A 2 1.88 7.79 3.85
CA THR A 2 1.03 8.12 4.99
C THR A 2 -0.43 8.22 4.54
N GLY A 3 -1.37 7.63 5.28
CA GLY A 3 -2.76 7.51 4.84
C GLY A 3 -2.97 6.36 3.84
N ALA A 4 -2.15 5.31 3.93
CA ALA A 4 -2.18 4.20 2.98
C ALA A 4 -3.40 3.28 3.14
N GLY A 5 -4.15 3.36 4.24
CA GLY A 5 -5.23 2.41 4.52
C GLY A 5 -6.42 2.51 3.57
N HIS A 6 -6.61 3.63 2.86
CA HIS A 6 -7.74 3.80 1.94
C HIS A 6 -7.52 4.91 0.90
N GLY A 7 -8.49 5.02 -0.01
CA GLY A 7 -8.58 6.12 -0.99
C GLY A 7 -7.30 6.28 -1.82
N ILE A 8 -6.89 7.52 -2.04
CA ILE A 8 -5.75 7.84 -2.92
C ILE A 8 -4.44 7.26 -2.38
N GLY A 9 -4.24 7.23 -1.06
CA GLY A 9 -3.01 6.67 -0.48
C GLY A 9 -2.85 5.19 -0.79
N ARG A 10 -3.95 4.43 -0.74
CA ARG A 10 -3.99 3.02 -1.14
C ARG A 10 -3.71 2.83 -2.63
N GLU A 11 -4.41 3.56 -3.51
CA GLU A 11 -4.23 3.44 -4.95
C GLU A 11 -2.80 3.81 -5.38
N LEU A 12 -2.21 4.83 -4.74
CA LEU A 12 -0.82 5.21 -4.96
C LEU A 12 0.15 4.09 -4.53
N ALA A 13 -0.12 3.42 -3.42
CA ALA A 13 0.70 2.31 -2.94
C ALA A 13 0.74 1.16 -3.95
N ILE A 14 -0.44 0.77 -4.43
CA ILE A 14 -0.60 -0.30 -5.41
C ILE A 14 0.09 0.07 -6.73
N LYS A 15 -0.10 1.30 -7.23
CA LYS A 15 0.55 1.75 -8.47
C LYS A 15 2.08 1.77 -8.38
N LEU A 16 2.65 2.16 -7.24
CA LEU A 16 4.10 2.11 -7.04
C LEU A 16 4.60 0.66 -6.96
N ALA A 17 3.82 -0.23 -6.32
CA ALA A 17 4.13 -1.65 -6.25
C ALA A 17 4.18 -2.30 -7.65
N GLU A 18 3.18 -2.02 -8.51
CA GLU A 18 3.15 -2.47 -9.91
C GLU A 18 4.38 -1.99 -10.72
N MET A 19 5.03 -0.90 -10.31
CA MET A 19 6.26 -0.38 -10.92
C MET A 19 7.53 -1.01 -10.33
N GLY A 20 7.41 -1.97 -9.42
CA GLY A 20 8.52 -2.65 -8.75
C GLY A 20 9.18 -1.83 -7.64
N CYS A 21 8.48 -0.84 -7.08
CA CYS A 21 9.00 -0.07 -5.96
C CYS A 21 8.85 -0.83 -4.64
N ILE A 22 9.74 -0.54 -3.69
CA ILE A 22 9.55 -0.90 -2.27
C ILE A 22 8.57 0.10 -1.65
N VAL A 23 7.48 -0.38 -1.05
CA VAL A 23 6.38 0.47 -0.58
C VAL A 23 6.09 0.26 0.91
N VAL A 24 6.45 1.26 1.72
CA VAL A 24 6.09 1.27 3.15
C VAL A 24 4.70 1.86 3.34
N CYS A 25 3.74 1.07 3.81
CA CYS A 25 2.37 1.51 4.12
C CYS A 25 2.26 2.02 5.57
N TRP A 26 1.80 3.27 5.74
CA TRP A 26 1.65 3.91 7.05
C TRP A 26 0.24 4.49 7.21
N ASP A 27 -0.52 3.94 8.17
CA ASP A 27 -1.84 4.42 8.52
C ASP A 27 -2.12 4.18 10.02
N ILE A 28 -3.06 4.95 10.59
CA ILE A 28 -3.52 4.77 11.97
C ILE A 28 -4.41 3.55 12.11
N ASN A 29 -5.18 3.21 11.07
CA ASN A 29 -6.00 2.01 11.05
C ASN A 29 -5.15 0.81 10.60
N LYS A 30 -4.83 -0.09 11.53
CA LYS A 30 -3.96 -1.24 11.27
C LYS A 30 -4.54 -2.24 10.29
N ASP A 31 -5.84 -2.48 10.34
CA ASP A 31 -6.48 -3.54 9.55
C ASP A 31 -6.48 -3.15 8.07
N THR A 32 -6.93 -1.94 7.75
CA THR A 32 -6.93 -1.45 6.36
C THR A 32 -5.52 -1.15 5.83
N ASN A 33 -4.58 -0.80 6.71
CA ASN A 33 -3.17 -0.69 6.33
C ASN A 33 -2.57 -2.06 5.97
N LEU A 34 -2.95 -3.11 6.71
CA LEU A 34 -2.49 -4.48 6.42
C LEU A 34 -3.11 -5.01 5.13
N GLU A 35 -4.38 -4.74 4.87
CA GLU A 35 -5.02 -5.04 3.57
C GLU A 35 -4.28 -4.37 2.42
N THR A 36 -3.91 -3.10 2.56
CA THR A 36 -3.17 -2.38 1.52
C THR A 36 -1.76 -2.94 1.35
N LYS A 37 -1.07 -3.27 2.44
CA LYS A 37 0.24 -3.93 2.39
C LYS A 37 0.17 -5.29 1.68
N ASN A 38 -0.89 -6.07 1.89
CA ASN A 38 -1.07 -7.33 1.17
C ASN A 38 -1.32 -7.10 -0.33
N ALA A 39 -2.14 -6.10 -0.70
CA ALA A 39 -2.34 -5.73 -2.10
C ALA A 39 -1.04 -5.27 -2.78
N VAL A 40 -0.18 -4.54 -2.07
CA VAL A 40 1.17 -4.17 -2.55
C VAL A 40 2.01 -5.41 -2.89
N LEU A 41 2.01 -6.41 -1.99
CA LEU A 41 2.74 -7.67 -2.21
C LEU A 41 2.18 -8.46 -3.39
N ASP A 42 0.85 -8.53 -3.53
CA ASP A 42 0.18 -9.22 -4.64
C ASP A 42 0.49 -8.56 -6.00
N CYS A 43 0.74 -7.25 -6.02
CA CYS A 43 1.14 -6.50 -7.20
C CYS A 43 2.64 -6.57 -7.52
N GLY A 44 3.43 -7.31 -6.73
CA GLY A 44 4.86 -7.54 -6.95
C GLY A 44 5.80 -6.47 -6.37
N GLY A 45 5.26 -5.56 -5.54
CA GLY A 45 6.08 -4.67 -4.72
C GLY A 45 6.56 -5.38 -3.44
N GLU A 46 7.58 -4.81 -2.79
CA GLU A 46 8.11 -5.27 -1.51
C GLU A 46 7.67 -4.38 -0.33
#